data_AF-F3FKX3-F1
#
_entry.id   AF-F3FKX3-F1
#
_cell.length_a   1.000
_cell.length_b   1.000
_cell.length_c   1.000
_cell.angle_alpha   90.00
_cell.angle_beta   90.00
_cell.angle_gamma   90.00
#
_symmetry.space_group_name_H-M   'P 1'
#
loop_
_entity.id
_entity.type
_entity.pdbx_description
1 polymer ?
#
loop_
_entity_poly.entity_id
_entity_poly.type
_entity_poly.pdbx_seq_one_letter_code
_entity_poly.pdbx_strand_id
1 'polypeptide(L)'
;QRVGPNSNQVIELVSSRALGPRDRLVLVQIGNEQVLLGITPGRITPLHVLKEPVQVPVREQATPEFAQRLMELMGKDKDKK
;
A
#
# COMPACT_ATOMS: atom_id res chain seq x y z
N GLN A 1 3.12 -7.48 0.21
CA GLN A 1 4.44 -6.89 -0.03
C GLN A 1 4.36 -5.43 0.39
N ARG A 2 5.23 -4.98 1.31
CA ARG A 2 5.34 -3.56 1.67
C ARG A 2 6.23 -2.91 0.60
N VAL A 3 5.68 -1.96 -0.15
CA VAL A 3 6.45 -1.13 -1.08
C VAL A 3 7.24 -0.13 -0.23
N GLY A 4 8.57 -0.10 -0.41
CA GLY A 4 9.48 0.77 0.35
C GLY A 4 9.38 2.23 -0.12
N PRO A 5 9.82 3.19 0.72
CA PRO A 5 9.50 4.61 0.56
C PRO A 5 10.18 5.35 -0.61
N ASN A 6 10.91 4.68 -1.49
CA ASN A 6 11.73 5.33 -2.54
C ASN A 6 11.78 4.56 -3.86
N SER A 7 10.62 4.17 -4.41
CA SER A 7 10.55 3.80 -5.81
C SER A 7 9.57 4.71 -6.51
N ASN A 8 10.06 5.47 -7.50
CA ASN A 8 9.30 6.30 -8.42
C ASN A 8 8.35 5.42 -9.27
N GLN A 9 7.36 4.82 -8.62
CA GLN A 9 6.40 3.92 -9.24
C GLN A 9 5.35 4.76 -9.93
N VAL A 10 5.32 4.67 -11.25
CA VAL A 10 4.33 5.34 -12.12
C VAL A 10 2.90 4.89 -11.78
N ILE A 11 2.76 3.71 -11.17
CA ILE A 11 1.49 3.13 -10.74
C ILE A 11 1.60 2.77 -9.26
N GLU A 12 0.77 3.40 -8.43
CA GLU A 12 0.71 3.15 -6.99
C GLU A 12 -0.59 2.41 -6.63
N LEU A 13 -0.48 1.43 -5.73
CA LEU A 13 -1.66 0.74 -5.19
C LEU A 13 -2.26 1.56 -4.05
N VAL A 14 -3.47 2.08 -4.24
CA VAL A 14 -4.19 2.86 -3.22
C VAL A 14 -4.93 1.94 -2.25
N SER A 15 -5.68 0.97 -2.79
CA SER A 15 -6.41 0.00 -1.95
C SER A 15 -6.78 -1.27 -2.69
N SER A 16 -7.06 -2.33 -1.91
CA SER A 16 -7.58 -3.59 -2.43
C SER A 16 -8.64 -4.14 -1.49
N ARG A 17 -9.76 -4.60 -2.04
CA ARG A 17 -10.86 -5.22 -1.30
C ARG A 17 -11.25 -6.53 -1.96
N ALA A 18 -11.28 -7.61 -1.19
CA ALA A 18 -11.81 -8.88 -1.68
C ALA A 18 -13.35 -8.79 -1.83
N LEU A 19 -13.86 -9.29 -2.95
CA LEU A 19 -15.29 -9.48 -3.19
C LEU A 19 -15.70 -10.96 -3.07
N GLY A 20 -14.73 -11.86 -3.22
CA GLY A 20 -14.91 -13.30 -3.07
C GLY A 20 -13.55 -14.01 -2.97
N PRO A 21 -13.53 -15.35 -3.02
CA PRO A 21 -12.30 -16.13 -2.85
C PRO A 21 -11.20 -15.79 -3.87
N ARG A 22 -11.58 -15.39 -5.08
CA ARG A 22 -10.65 -15.06 -6.18
C ARG A 22 -10.93 -13.71 -6.83
N ASP A 23 -11.94 -12.99 -6.35
CA ASP A 23 -12.39 -11.74 -6.93
C ASP A 23 -11.98 -10.58 -6.04
N ARG A 24 -11.42 -9.52 -6.65
CA ARG A 24 -10.92 -8.34 -5.94
C ARG A 24 -11.29 -7.07 -6.67
N LEU A 25 -11.64 -6.04 -5.91
CA LEU A 25 -11.57 -4.65 -6.35
C LEU A 25 -10.20 -4.10 -5.97
N VAL A 26 -9.57 -3.41 -6.91
CA VAL A 26 -8.27 -2.77 -6.72
C VAL A 26 -8.36 -1.34 -7.22
N LEU A 27 -7.97 -0.39 -6.37
CA LEU A 27 -7.84 1.01 -6.75
C LEU A 27 -6.36 1.33 -6.91
N VAL A 28 -5.97 1.79 -8.10
CA VAL A 28 -4.60 2.22 -8.40
C VAL A 28 -4.57 3.71 -8.75
N GLN A 29 -3.50 4.40 -8.37
CA GLN A 29 -3.20 5.77 -8.76
C GLN A 29 -2.20 5.74 -9.91
N ILE A 30 -2.48 6.46 -10.99
CA ILE A 30 -1.61 6.59 -12.16
C ILE A 30 -1.51 8.08 -12.50
N GLY A 31 -0.35 8.68 -12.20
CA GLY A 31 -0.22 10.13 -12.26
C GLY A 31 -1.27 10.81 -11.39
N ASN A 32 -2.21 11.55 -12.00
CA ASN A 32 -3.26 12.28 -11.30
C ASN A 32 -4.63 11.56 -11.29
N GLU A 33 -4.77 10.43 -11.99
CA GLU A 33 -6.04 9.71 -12.10
C GLU A 33 -6.03 8.46 -11.21
N GLN A 34 -7.22 8.08 -10.71
CA GLN A 34 -7.40 6.80 -10.04
C GLN A 34 -8.23 5.85 -10.91
N VAL A 35 -7.80 4.60 -11.00
CA VAL A 35 -8.49 3.57 -11.78
C VAL A 35 -8.96 2.47 -10.85
N LEU A 36 -10.26 2.22 -10.84
CA LEU A 36 -10.87 1.08 -10.16
C LEU A 36 -10.87 -0.12 -11.11
N LEU A 37 -10.19 -1.18 -10.70
CA LEU A 37 -10.05 -2.44 -11.42
C LEU A 37 -10.84 -3.54 -10.72
N GLY A 38 -11.59 -4.30 -11.50
CA GLY A 38 -12.13 -5.59 -11.11
C GLY A 38 -11.18 -6.70 -11.55
N ILE A 39 -10.71 -7.50 -10.61
CA ILE A 39 -9.83 -8.64 -10.84
C ILE A 39 -10.62 -9.91 -10.55
N THR A 40 -10.65 -10.81 -11.52
CA THR A 40 -11.25 -12.15 -11.45
C THR A 40 -10.24 -13.16 -12.02
N PRO A 41 -10.44 -14.47 -11.84
CA PRO A 41 -9.58 -15.47 -12.47
C PRO A 41 -9.48 -15.28 -13.99
N GLY A 42 -8.28 -14.96 -14.48
CA GLY A 42 -8.00 -14.80 -15.91
C GLY A 42 -8.46 -13.48 -16.54
N ARG A 43 -8.99 -12.53 -15.77
CA ARG A 43 -9.43 -11.23 -16.31
C ARG A 43 -9.22 -10.09 -15.32
N ILE A 44 -8.67 -8.99 -15.83
CA ILE A 44 -8.63 -7.69 -15.19
C ILE A 44 -9.45 -6.74 -16.04
N THR A 45 -10.40 -6.05 -15.43
CA THR A 45 -11.30 -5.12 -16.13
C THR A 45 -11.25 -3.76 -15.44
N PRO A 46 -10.96 -2.66 -16.16
CA PRO A 46 -11.19 -1.32 -15.63
C PRO A 46 -12.69 -1.10 -15.48
N LEU A 47 -13.14 -0.90 -14.24
CA LEU A 47 -14.53 -0.65 -13.91
C LEU A 47 -14.85 0.84 -13.95
N HIS A 48 -13.88 1.67 -13.53
CA HIS A 48 -14.05 3.12 -13.54
C HIS A 48 -12.72 3.86 -13.53
N VAL A 49 -12.67 5.04 -14.15
CA VAL A 49 -11.57 6.00 -14.04
C VAL A 49 -12.11 7.24 -13.33
N LEU A 50 -11.60 7.49 -12.14
CA LEU A 50 -11.96 8.63 -11.31
C LEU A 50 -11.08 9.81 -11.71
N LYS A 51 -11.71 10.85 -12.24
CA LYS A 51 -11.06 12.13 -12.52
C LYS A 51 -10.73 12.91 -11.25
N GLU A 52 -11.53 12.70 -10.20
CA GLU A 52 -11.30 13.24 -8.86
C GLU A 52 -10.80 12.11 -7.95
N PRO A 53 -9.53 12.15 -7.50
CA PRO A 53 -8.98 11.13 -6.63
C PRO A 53 -9.73 11.03 -5.31
N VAL A 54 -10.05 9.80 -4.89
CA VAL A 54 -10.60 9.57 -3.55
C VAL A 54 -9.47 9.72 -2.54
N GLN A 55 -9.68 10.58 -1.55
CA GLN A 55 -8.77 10.70 -0.42
C GLN A 55 -8.92 9.47 0.48
N VAL A 56 -7.90 8.64 0.52
CA VAL A 56 -7.82 7.55 1.48
C VAL A 56 -7.04 8.07 2.68
N PRO A 57 -7.59 8.00 3.90
CA PRO A 57 -6.87 8.44 5.08
C PRO A 57 -5.60 7.61 5.20
N VAL A 58 -4.46 8.30 5.14
CA VAL A 58 -3.15 7.69 5.37
C VAL A 58 -3.18 7.17 6.80
N ARG A 59 -3.27 5.86 6.97
CA ARG A 59 -3.03 5.24 8.27
C ARG A 59 -1.54 5.38 8.51
N GLU A 60 -1.18 6.30 9.40
CA GLU A 60 0.18 6.37 9.92
C GLU A 60 0.56 4.95 10.38
N GLN A 61 1.62 4.43 9.77
CA GLN A 61 2.16 3.15 10.18
C GLN A 61 2.82 3.39 11.54
N ALA A 62 2.04 3.25 12.61
CA ALA A 62 2.58 3.29 13.95
C ALA A 62 3.68 2.23 14.05
N THR A 63 4.88 2.67 14.44
CA THR A 63 6.00 1.76 14.69
C THR A 63 5.56 0.82 15.81
N PRO A 64 5.44 -0.50 15.57
CA PRO A 64 5.00 -1.43 16.60
C PRO A 64 5.91 -1.29 17.82
N GLU A 65 5.35 -1.33 19.03
CA GLU A 65 6.09 -1.17 20.28
C GLU A 65 7.29 -2.13 20.36
N PHE A 66 7.12 -3.35 19.85
CA PHE A 66 8.20 -4.33 19.67
C PHE A 66 9.39 -3.79 18.86
N ALA A 67 9.14 -3.14 17.73
CA ALA A 67 10.20 -2.60 16.88
C ALA A 67 10.95 -1.47 17.59
N GLN A 68 10.26 -0.66 18.39
CA GLN A 68 10.88 0.39 19.20
C GLN A 68 11.85 -0.23 20.23
N ARG A 69 11.39 -1.26 20.96
CA ARG A 69 12.24 -1.99 21.92
C ARG A 69 13.44 -2.68 21.28
N LEU A 70 13.26 -3.27 20.11
CA LEU A 70 14.35 -3.89 19.36
C LEU A 70 15.42 -2.87 18.96
N MET A 71 15.01 -1.69 18.46
CA MET A 71 15.93 -0.61 18.09
C MET A 71 16.70 -0.08 19.30
N GLU A 72 16.05 0.06 20.47
CA GLU A 72 16.72 0.46 21.72
C GLU A 72 17.81 -0.53 22.15
N LEU A 73 17.57 -1.84 22.01
CA LEU A 73 18.56 -2.87 22.35
C LEU A 73 19.72 -2.90 21.36
N MET A 74 19.45 -2.79 20.06
CA MET A 74 20.48 -2.77 19.02
C MET A 74 21.36 -1.51 19.07
N GLY A 75 20.81 -0.37 19.50
CA GLY A 75 21.57 0.86 19.71
C GLY A 75 22.55 0.77 20.89
N LYS A 76 22.14 0.12 21.99
CA LYS A 76 22.95 -0.04 23.21
C LYS A 76 24.20 -0.92 23.02
N ASP A 77 24.20 -1.81 22.03
CA ASP A 77 25.38 -2.63 21.69
C ASP A 77 26.45 -1.87 20.88
N LYS A 78 26.09 -0.76 20.21
CA LYS A 78 27.05 0.05 19.43
C LYS A 78 27.88 1.02 20.28
N ASP A 79 27.37 1.45 21.43
CA ASP A 79 28.06 2.38 22.34
C ASP A 79 29.04 1.70 23.31
N LYS A 80 29.18 0.37 23.23
CA LYS A 80 30.03 -0.42 24.14
C LYS A 80 31.33 -0.95 23.51
N LYS A 81 31.81 -0.31 22.44
CA LYS A 81 33.08 -0.67 21.80
C LYS A 81 34.03 0.52 21.70
#